data_AF-A0AA38U235-F1
#
_entry.id   AF-A0AA38U235-F1
#
_cell.length_a   1.000
_cell.length_b   1.000
_cell.length_c   1.000
_cell.angle_alpha   90.00
_cell.angle_beta   90.00
_cell.angle_gamma   90.00
#
_symmetry.space_group_name_H-M   'P 1'
#
loop_
_entity.id
_entity.type
_entity.pdbx_description
1 polymer ?
#
loop_
_entity_poly.entity_id
_entity_poly.type
_entity_poly.pdbx_seq_one_letter_code
_entity_poly.pdbx_strand_id
1 'polypeptide(L)'
;IRSMDGQIGAVLADKDMVITTPNASAIHAPIAPTCQTRMRRCYNFAKDDPLYWPQPYHAVIGHLAVIPIPSFDIDHPLRYTWYQLKDEDFSQISREGVDGLVGLAVQVKTEVESLCSNLL
;
A
#
# COMPACT_ATOMS: atom_id res chain seq x y z
N ILE A 1 -16.90 1.54 -1.39
CA ILE A 1 -16.76 2.79 -0.60
C ILE A 1 -16.74 3.95 -1.58
N ARG A 2 -17.67 4.91 -1.47
CA ARG A 2 -17.65 6.11 -2.32
C ARG A 2 -16.49 6.99 -1.86
N SER A 3 -15.64 7.42 -2.78
CA SER A 3 -14.38 8.17 -2.51
C SER A 3 -14.56 9.55 -1.85
N MET A 4 -15.78 9.93 -1.46
CA MET A 4 -16.14 11.27 -0.99
C MET A 4 -16.67 11.31 0.45
N ASP A 5 -16.79 10.18 1.14
CA ASP A 5 -17.20 10.14 2.56
C ASP A 5 -15.98 10.32 3.47
N GLY A 6 -15.25 11.42 3.29
CA GLY A 6 -14.21 11.81 4.23
C GLY A 6 -14.83 12.06 5.60
N GLN A 7 -14.49 11.25 6.60
CA GLN A 7 -14.98 11.42 7.97
C GLN A 7 -14.50 12.76 8.55
N ILE A 8 -13.29 13.19 8.15
CA ILE A 8 -12.64 14.43 8.62
C ILE A 8 -11.87 15.07 7.47
N GLY A 9 -11.83 16.41 7.47
CA GLY A 9 -11.02 17.21 6.55
C GLY A 9 -10.23 18.31 7.28
N ALA A 10 -9.12 18.72 6.69
CA ALA A 10 -8.26 19.81 7.17
C ALA A 10 -7.79 20.66 6.00
N VAL A 11 -7.66 21.97 6.23
CA VAL A 11 -7.12 22.93 5.26
C VAL A 11 -5.73 23.36 5.75
N LEU A 12 -4.71 23.09 4.94
CA LEU A 12 -3.37 23.66 5.13
C LEU A 12 -3.30 24.96 4.32
N ALA A 13 -3.73 26.05 4.95
CA ALA A 13 -3.81 27.37 4.31
C ALA A 13 -2.44 27.92 3.88
N ASP A 14 -1.36 27.47 4.51
CA ASP A 14 0.02 27.81 4.13
C ASP A 14 0.49 27.09 2.85
N LYS A 15 -0.22 26.04 2.41
CA LYS A 15 0.12 25.21 1.24
C LYS A 15 -1.00 25.10 0.21
N ASP A 16 -2.08 25.88 0.35
CA ASP A 16 -3.27 25.82 -0.51
C ASP A 16 -3.80 24.39 -0.75
N MET A 17 -3.75 23.54 0.29
CA MET A 17 -4.15 22.15 0.21
C MET A 17 -5.36 21.84 1.11
N VAL A 18 -6.30 21.06 0.58
CA VAL A 18 -7.39 20.45 1.33
C VAL A 18 -7.13 18.95 1.43
N ILE A 19 -7.06 18.45 2.66
CA ILE A 19 -6.86 17.03 2.95
C ILE A 19 -8.17 16.49 3.51
N THR A 20 -8.65 15.38 2.96
CA THR A 20 -9.80 14.64 3.48
C THR A 20 -9.42 13.18 3.67
N THR A 21 -9.90 12.55 4.75
CA THR A 21 -9.65 11.12 4.98
C THR A 21 -10.90 10.43 5.54
N PRO A 22 -11.31 9.29 4.96
CA PRO A 22 -12.37 8.45 5.51
C PRO A 22 -11.87 7.50 6.61
N ASN A 23 -10.55 7.39 6.79
CA ASN A 23 -9.92 6.30 7.54
C ASN A 23 -9.29 6.75 8.86
N ALA A 24 -9.45 8.01 9.27
CA ALA A 24 -8.84 8.51 10.49
C ALA A 24 -9.76 9.49 11.23
N SER A 25 -9.67 9.47 12.56
CA SER A 25 -10.39 10.36 13.47
C SER A 25 -9.65 11.67 13.78
N ALA A 26 -8.46 11.89 13.21
CA ALA A 26 -7.74 13.15 13.28
C ALA A 26 -6.78 13.30 12.09
N ILE A 27 -6.53 14.54 11.67
CA ILE A 27 -5.47 14.90 10.72
C ILE A 27 -4.43 15.73 11.49
N HIS A 28 -3.21 15.22 11.60
CA HIS A 28 -2.13 15.89 12.30
C HIS A 28 -1.35 16.83 11.37
N ALA A 29 -0.90 17.96 11.91
CA ALA A 29 -0.01 18.86 11.19
C ALA A 29 1.33 18.16 10.91
N PRO A 30 1.98 18.40 9.75
CA PRO A 30 3.30 17.87 9.47
C PRO A 30 4.31 18.31 10.54
N ILE A 31 5.08 17.37 11.10
CA ILE A 31 6.06 17.63 12.16
C ILE A 31 7.26 18.47 11.63
N ALA A 32 7.53 18.39 10.33
CA ALA A 32 8.61 19.16 9.68
C ALA A 32 8.04 20.06 8.57
N PRO A 33 8.57 21.29 8.39
CA PRO A 33 8.09 22.24 7.38
C PRO A 33 8.26 21.69 5.95
N THR A 34 9.30 20.88 5.74
CA THR A 34 9.60 20.21 4.47
C THR A 34 10.07 18.78 4.72
N CYS A 35 9.40 17.81 4.08
CA CYS A 35 9.90 16.45 3.92
C CYS A 35 10.06 16.21 2.43
N GLN A 36 11.31 16.11 1.96
CA GLN A 36 11.61 15.77 0.58
C GLN A 36 11.75 14.26 0.45
N THR A 37 10.78 13.64 -0.21
CA THR A 37 10.84 12.22 -0.54
C THR A 37 11.27 12.06 -1.99
N ARG A 38 11.96 10.96 -2.31
CA ARG A 38 12.31 10.61 -3.69
C ARG A 38 11.43 9.47 -4.13
N MET A 39 10.51 9.73 -5.06
CA MET A 39 9.74 8.67 -5.70
C MET A 39 10.69 7.76 -6.50
N ARG A 40 10.70 6.47 -6.18
CA ARG A 40 11.47 5.44 -6.91
C ARG A 40 10.56 4.72 -7.92
N ARG A 41 11.14 3.80 -8.70
CA ARG A 41 10.39 2.93 -9.63
C ARG A 41 9.23 2.26 -8.85
N CYS A 42 8.09 2.09 -9.52
CA CYS A 42 6.85 1.54 -8.94
C CYS A 42 6.11 2.45 -7.94
N TYR A 43 6.33 3.77 -7.98
CA TYR A 43 5.63 4.76 -7.13
C TYR A 43 5.94 4.66 -5.62
N ASN A 44 7.03 3.98 -5.26
CA ASN A 44 7.43 3.81 -3.86
C ASN A 44 8.10 5.08 -3.30
N PHE A 45 7.80 5.44 -2.06
CA PHE A 45 8.32 6.64 -1.37
C PHE A 45 9.72 6.44 -0.75
N ALA A 46 10.54 5.56 -1.32
CA ALA A 46 11.88 5.22 -0.83
C ALA A 46 11.88 4.84 0.67
N LYS A 47 12.67 5.55 1.49
CA LYS A 47 12.80 5.32 2.95
C LYS A 47 11.57 5.75 3.73
N ASP A 48 10.75 6.60 3.12
CA ASP A 48 9.52 7.14 3.69
C ASP A 48 8.30 6.32 3.21
N ASP A 49 8.54 5.21 2.51
CA ASP A 49 7.49 4.30 2.08
C ASP A 49 6.97 3.48 3.26
N PRO A 50 5.71 3.71 3.68
CA PRO A 50 5.14 2.98 4.79
C PRO A 50 5.05 1.49 4.54
N LEU A 51 5.04 1.03 3.29
CA LEU A 51 4.97 -0.39 2.96
C LEU A 51 6.28 -1.14 3.22
N TYR A 52 7.42 -0.47 3.13
CA TYR A 52 8.73 -1.12 3.14
C TYR A 52 9.62 -0.74 4.32
N TRP A 53 9.33 0.36 5.02
CA TRP A 53 10.11 0.82 6.15
C TRP A 53 9.27 0.98 7.40
N PRO A 54 9.80 0.61 8.58
CA PRO A 54 9.08 0.73 9.83
C PRO A 54 8.72 2.20 10.07
N GLN A 55 7.42 2.47 10.11
CA GLN A 55 6.92 3.78 10.48
C GLN A 55 7.28 4.05 11.94
N PRO A 56 7.62 5.31 12.31
CA PRO A 56 7.92 5.65 13.69
C PRO A 56 6.74 5.25 14.59
N TYR A 57 7.02 4.35 15.54
CA TYR A 57 6.06 3.83 16.48
C TYR A 57 5.55 4.97 17.38
N HIS A 58 4.24 5.27 17.28
CA HIS A 58 3.57 6.21 18.17
C HIS A 58 2.60 5.44 19.07
N ALA A 59 2.91 5.33 20.37
CA ALA A 59 2.19 4.47 21.32
C ALA A 59 0.68 4.76 21.43
N VAL A 60 0.25 5.98 21.11
CA VAL A 60 -1.18 6.39 21.12
C VAL A 60 -1.93 5.98 19.84
N ILE A 61 -1.22 5.72 18.74
CA ILE A 61 -1.77 5.46 17.39
C ILE A 61 -1.18 4.14 16.85
N GLY A 62 -1.12 3.12 17.71
CA GLY A 62 -0.44 1.84 17.42
C GLY A 62 -1.03 1.03 16.25
N HIS A 63 -2.19 1.44 15.71
CA HIS A 63 -2.83 0.80 14.56
C HIS A 63 -2.16 1.13 13.22
N LEU A 64 -1.23 2.08 13.17
CA LEU A 64 -0.54 2.47 11.92
C LEU A 64 0.79 1.74 11.65
N ALA A 65 1.24 0.83 12.52
CA ALA A 65 2.52 0.13 12.26
C ALA A 65 2.61 -1.24 12.94
N VAL A 66 1.83 -2.20 12.46
CA VAL A 66 2.25 -3.61 12.54
C VAL A 66 2.31 -4.15 11.12
N ILE A 67 3.23 -3.62 10.33
CA ILE A 67 3.64 -4.32 9.12
C ILE A 67 4.62 -5.38 9.60
N PRO A 68 4.25 -6.67 9.57
CA PRO A 68 5.17 -7.72 9.97
C PRO A 68 6.44 -7.60 9.13
N ILE A 69 7.59 -7.75 9.79
CA ILE A 69 8.87 -7.78 9.10
C ILE A 69 8.78 -8.88 8.03
N PRO A 70 9.10 -8.58 6.75
CA PRO A 70 9.09 -9.58 5.71
C PRO A 70 9.94 -10.79 6.13
N SER A 71 9.33 -11.97 6.18
CA SER A 71 10.08 -13.21 6.31
C SER A 71 10.46 -13.72 4.92
N PHE A 72 11.69 -14.23 4.81
CA PHE A 72 12.15 -14.89 3.59
C PHE A 72 11.86 -16.40 3.60
N ASP A 73 11.16 -16.88 4.63
CA ASP A 73 10.70 -18.27 4.72
C ASP A 73 9.62 -18.56 3.67
N ILE A 74 9.89 -19.58 2.85
CA ILE A 74 9.05 -20.05 1.75
C ILE A 74 7.69 -20.55 2.27
N ASP A 75 7.66 -21.06 3.49
CA ASP A 75 6.49 -21.68 4.12
C ASP A 75 5.73 -20.70 5.04
N HIS A 76 6.15 -19.43 5.09
CA HIS A 76 5.49 -18.46 5.94
C HIS A 76 4.04 -18.19 5.44
N PRO A 77 3.02 -18.25 6.30
CA PRO A 77 1.62 -18.11 5.89
C PRO A 77 1.31 -16.75 5.23
N LEU A 78 2.05 -15.71 5.60
CA LEU A 78 1.95 -14.36 5.03
C LEU A 78 2.94 -14.09 3.89
N ARG A 79 3.64 -15.10 3.35
CA ARG A 79 4.69 -14.89 2.34
C ARG A 79 4.25 -14.03 1.16
N TYR A 80 3.02 -14.21 0.70
CA TYR A 80 2.45 -13.44 -0.42
C TYR A 80 2.14 -11.97 -0.07
N THR A 81 2.08 -11.58 1.21
CA THR A 81 1.97 -10.16 1.61
C THR A 81 3.24 -9.36 1.32
N TRP A 82 4.39 -10.03 1.18
CA TRP A 82 5.69 -9.40 0.93
C TRP A 82 6.33 -9.85 -0.38
N TYR A 83 5.64 -10.70 -1.15
CA TYR A 83 6.17 -11.25 -2.39
C TYR A 83 6.34 -10.14 -3.44
N GLN A 84 7.55 -10.00 -3.96
CA GLN A 84 7.84 -9.05 -5.02
C GLN A 84 7.54 -9.71 -6.37
N LEU A 85 6.54 -9.18 -7.09
CA LEU A 85 6.18 -9.65 -8.42
C LEU A 85 7.36 -9.47 -9.40
N LYS A 86 7.52 -10.47 -10.25
CA LYS A 86 8.50 -10.54 -11.34
C LYS A 86 7.77 -10.69 -12.68
N ASP A 87 8.50 -10.49 -13.77
CA ASP A 87 7.94 -10.61 -15.12
C ASP A 87 7.31 -11.99 -15.39
N GLU A 88 7.84 -13.06 -14.79
CA GLU A 88 7.31 -14.43 -14.86
C GLU A 88 5.96 -14.62 -14.17
N ASP A 89 5.59 -13.73 -13.26
CA ASP A 89 4.29 -13.76 -12.56
C ASP A 89 3.16 -13.18 -13.40
N PHE A 90 3.46 -12.74 -14.64
CA PHE A 90 2.49 -12.16 -15.55
C PHE A 90 2.33 -13.02 -16.81
N SER A 91 1.08 -13.37 -17.11
CA SER A 91 0.70 -14.10 -18.32
C SER A 91 -0.14 -13.21 -19.23
N GLN A 92 0.11 -13.27 -20.54
CA GLN A 92 -0.64 -12.50 -21.52
C GLN A 92 -2.13 -12.91 -21.50
N ILE A 93 -3.01 -11.92 -21.44
CA ILE A 93 -4.45 -12.15 -21.54
C ILE A 93 -4.80 -12.12 -23.02
N SER A 94 -5.09 -13.28 -23.59
CA SER A 94 -5.67 -13.38 -24.93
C SER A 94 -7.16 -13.04 -24.84
N ARG A 95 -7.56 -11.90 -25.40
CA ARG A 95 -8.96 -11.52 -25.57
C ARG A 95 -9.12 -10.83 -26.92
N GLU A 96 -10.15 -11.19 -27.68
CA GLU A 96 -10.39 -10.59 -28.99
C GLU A 96 -10.44 -9.05 -28.89
N GLY A 97 -9.62 -8.39 -29.70
CA GLY A 97 -9.54 -6.93 -29.77
C GLY A 97 -8.72 -6.26 -28.66
N VAL A 98 -8.00 -7.01 -27.82
CA VAL A 98 -7.17 -6.45 -26.76
C VAL A 98 -5.76 -7.02 -26.80
N ASP A 99 -4.81 -6.22 -27.30
CA ASP A 99 -3.38 -6.53 -27.28
C ASP A 99 -2.66 -5.77 -26.15
N GLY A 100 -1.65 -6.42 -25.57
CA GLY A 100 -0.75 -5.80 -24.58
C GLY A 100 -1.21 -5.86 -23.11
N LEU A 101 -2.33 -6.51 -22.80
CA LEU A 101 -2.72 -6.77 -21.41
C LEU A 101 -2.07 -8.05 -20.88
N VAL A 102 -1.56 -7.97 -19.65
CA VAL A 102 -1.07 -9.10 -18.88
C VAL A 102 -1.87 -9.23 -17.58
N GLY A 103 -2.18 -10.45 -17.20
CA GLY A 103 -2.81 -10.80 -15.93
C GLY A 103 -1.83 -11.54 -15.03
N LEU A 104 -2.11 -11.57 -13.72
CA LEU A 104 -1.33 -12.41 -12.81
C LEU A 104 -1.44 -13.88 -13.21
N ALA A 105 -0.31 -14.58 -13.16
CA ALA A 105 -0.25 -16.02 -13.32
C ALA A 105 -1.19 -16.70 -12.31
N VAL A 106 -1.83 -17.78 -12.75
CA VAL A 106 -2.89 -18.46 -11.98
C VAL A 106 -2.43 -18.82 -10.57
N GLN A 107 -1.18 -19.25 -10.40
CA GLN A 107 -0.62 -19.60 -9.10
C GLN A 107 -0.60 -18.39 -8.14
N VAL A 108 0.02 -17.28 -8.54
CA VAL A 108 0.11 -16.08 -7.69
C VAL A 108 -1.28 -15.53 -7.39
N LYS A 109 -2.18 -15.54 -8.38
CA LYS A 109 -3.57 -15.13 -8.19
C LYS A 109 -4.28 -15.96 -7.11
N THR A 110 -4.18 -17.28 -7.18
CA THR A 110 -4.86 -18.20 -6.25
C THR A 110 -4.38 -18.01 -4.81
N GLU A 111 -3.08 -17.81 -4.64
CA GLU A 111 -2.47 -17.61 -3.33
C GLU A 111 -2.85 -16.26 -2.71
N VAL A 112 -2.89 -15.20 -3.52
CA VAL A 112 -3.39 -13.88 -3.07
C VAL A 112 -4.87 -13.94 -2.70
N GLU A 113 -5.69 -14.66 -3.46
CA GLU A 113 -7.12 -14.87 -3.15
C GLU A 113 -7.31 -15.67 -1.84
N SER A 114 -6.50 -16.71 -1.65
CA SER A 114 -6.47 -17.50 -0.40
C SER A 114 -6.08 -16.63 0.80
N LEU A 115 -5.02 -15.85 0.68
CA LEU A 115 -4.57 -14.91 1.71
C LEU A 115 -5.69 -13.93 2.10
N CYS A 116 -6.32 -13.28 1.12
CA CYS A 116 -7.43 -12.34 1.35
C CYS A 116 -8.63 -12.99 2.05
N SER A 117 -8.91 -14.26 1.74
CA SER A 117 -10.03 -15.00 2.33
C SER A 117 -9.78 -15.44 3.77
N ASN A 118 -8.52 -15.55 4.19
CA ASN A 118 -8.13 -15.94 5.55
C ASN A 118 -7.86 -14.73 6.47
N LEU A 119 -7.86 -13.50 5.93
CA LEU A 119 -7.63 -12.26 6.67
C LEU A 119 -8.92 -11.53 7.07
N LEU A 120 -10.09 -12.04 6.66
CA LEU A 120 -11.44 -11.56 7.00
C LEU A 120 -12.15 -12.58 7.90
#